data_AF-W9PF84-F1
#
_entry.id   AF-W9PF84-F1
#
_cell.length_a   1.000
_cell.length_b   1.000
_cell.length_c   1.000
_cell.angle_alpha   90.00
_cell.angle_beta   90.00
_cell.angle_gamma   90.00
#
_symmetry.space_group_name_H-M   'P 1'
#
loop_
_entity.id
_entity.type
_entity.pdbx_description
1 polymer ?
#
loop_
_entity_poly.entity_id
_entity_poly.type
_entity_poly.pdbx_seq_one_letter_code
_entity_poly.pdbx_strand_id
1 'polypeptide(L)'
;MSGFSQGHQRTLLPATELPPAPKPRVVLPHYPRVGVTIACETCRKRKIRCNGNRPRCKCCIRAGSECNYVPVNKDHELRQRYEHLQIEKTDYQKLIYLLRSRDHKEANVILDMLRQNTSVHEVLSQVEHGDMLCELSLVSEESNIVTANFTSPISFGSPILSGTGS
;
A
#
# COMPACT_ATOMS: atom_id res chain seq x y z
N MET A 1 -60.02 16.22 63.04
CA MET A 1 -61.33 15.77 62.53
C MET A 1 -61.53 16.36 61.14
N SER A 2 -61.56 15.49 60.13
CA SER A 2 -62.22 15.59 58.82
C SER A 2 -62.44 16.97 58.17
N GLY A 3 -61.56 17.35 57.24
CA GLY A 3 -61.85 18.33 56.19
C GLY A 3 -62.28 17.59 54.91
N PHE A 4 -63.59 17.55 54.62
CA PHE A 4 -64.13 16.98 53.40
C PHE A 4 -63.94 17.97 52.24
N SER A 5 -63.19 17.56 51.21
CA SER A 5 -63.06 18.30 49.96
C SER A 5 -64.37 18.24 49.16
N GLN A 6 -65.13 19.33 49.15
CA GLN A 6 -66.29 19.48 48.24
C GLN A 6 -65.79 19.62 46.80
N GLY A 7 -65.81 18.49 46.08
CA GLY A 7 -65.58 18.44 44.65
C GLY A 7 -66.69 19.19 43.91
N HIS A 8 -66.35 20.35 43.37
CA HIS A 8 -67.23 21.07 42.45
C HIS A 8 -67.21 20.33 41.11
N GLN A 9 -68.27 19.59 40.81
CA GLN A 9 -68.40 18.92 39.52
C GLN A 9 -68.60 19.96 38.42
N ARG A 10 -67.67 20.00 37.47
CA ARG A 10 -67.79 20.81 36.25
C ARG A 10 -68.91 20.26 35.38
N THR A 11 -69.84 21.12 34.98
CA THR A 11 -70.88 20.80 33.99
C THR A 11 -70.23 20.61 32.61
N LEU A 12 -70.49 19.47 31.96
CA LEU A 12 -69.99 19.20 30.61
C LEU A 12 -70.81 19.99 29.58
N LEU A 13 -70.12 20.72 28.71
CA LEU A 13 -70.73 21.35 27.53
C LEU A 13 -71.09 20.29 26.49
N PRO A 14 -72.16 20.49 25.70
CA PRO A 14 -72.52 19.59 24.61
C PRO A 14 -71.38 19.49 23.61
N ALA A 15 -71.15 18.29 23.05
CA ALA A 15 -70.12 18.08 22.05
C ALA A 15 -70.42 18.93 20.80
N THR A 16 -69.70 20.04 20.63
CA THR A 16 -69.63 20.74 19.34
C THR A 16 -69.00 19.78 18.34
N GLU A 17 -69.61 19.69 17.16
CA GLU A 17 -69.41 18.63 16.18
C GLU A 17 -67.95 18.17 16.03
N LEU A 18 -67.78 16.84 16.01
CA LEU A 18 -66.50 16.18 15.80
C LEU A 18 -65.80 16.75 14.56
N PRO A 19 -64.52 17.16 14.64
CA PRO A 19 -63.79 17.57 13.46
C PRO A 19 -63.78 16.43 12.42
N PRO A 20 -63.87 16.74 11.12
CA PRO A 20 -63.92 15.73 10.08
C PRO A 20 -62.70 14.82 10.19
N ALA A 21 -62.95 13.52 10.02
CA ALA A 21 -61.94 12.47 10.17
C ALA A 21 -60.63 12.84 9.43
N PRO A 22 -59.46 12.54 10.02
CA PRO A 22 -58.19 12.83 9.39
C PRO A 22 -58.14 12.15 8.02
N LYS A 23 -57.98 12.97 6.97
CA LYS A 23 -57.84 12.46 5.60
C LYS A 23 -56.72 11.42 5.59
N PRO A 24 -56.92 10.22 5.04
CA PRO A 24 -55.87 9.22 4.94
C PRO A 24 -54.68 9.87 4.25
N ARG A 25 -53.55 9.98 4.96
CA ARG A 25 -52.32 10.51 4.39
C ARG A 25 -51.96 9.55 3.27
N VAL A 26 -52.03 10.04 2.03
CA VAL A 26 -51.53 9.30 0.87
C VAL A 26 -50.05 9.04 1.13
N VAL A 27 -49.71 7.79 1.45
CA VAL A 27 -48.33 7.35 1.56
C VAL A 27 -47.82 7.29 0.14
N LEU A 28 -47.22 8.40 -0.33
CA LEU A 28 -46.55 8.43 -1.62
C LEU A 28 -45.46 7.34 -1.62
N PRO A 29 -45.28 6.60 -2.74
CA PRO A 29 -44.25 5.59 -2.85
C PRO A 29 -42.90 6.17 -2.45
N HIS A 30 -42.29 5.65 -1.39
CA HIS A 30 -40.98 6.09 -0.97
C HIS A 30 -39.95 5.51 -1.95
N TYR A 31 -39.67 6.25 -3.03
CA TYR A 31 -38.61 5.88 -3.94
C TYR A 31 -37.30 5.77 -3.15
N PRO A 32 -36.56 4.65 -3.26
CA PRO A 32 -35.28 4.50 -2.59
C PRO A 32 -34.39 5.65 -3.04
N ARG A 33 -33.91 6.44 -2.06
CA ARG A 33 -33.02 7.54 -2.38
C ARG A 33 -31.74 6.95 -2.96
N VAL A 34 -31.53 7.14 -4.25
CA VAL A 34 -30.27 6.76 -4.92
C VAL A 34 -29.13 7.41 -4.16
N GLY A 35 -28.38 6.59 -3.42
CA GLY A 35 -27.23 7.02 -2.65
C GLY A 35 -26.16 7.53 -3.61
N VAL A 36 -25.57 8.67 -3.29
CA VAL A 36 -24.44 9.20 -4.04
C VAL A 36 -23.21 8.38 -3.64
N THR A 37 -22.63 7.63 -4.58
CA THR A 37 -21.44 6.79 -4.32
C THR A 37 -20.18 7.61 -4.02
N ILE A 38 -20.05 8.79 -4.65
CA ILE A 38 -18.88 9.67 -4.50
C ILE A 38 -19.33 11.10 -4.21
N ALA A 39 -18.97 11.62 -3.03
CA ALA A 39 -19.10 13.03 -2.68
C ALA A 39 -17.99 13.87 -3.34
N CYS A 40 -18.27 15.15 -3.66
CA CYS A 40 -17.24 16.06 -4.17
C CYS A 40 -16.21 16.38 -3.07
N GLU A 41 -15.05 16.90 -3.47
CA GLU A 41 -13.97 17.24 -2.54
C GLU A 41 -14.40 18.23 -1.46
N THR A 42 -15.17 19.27 -1.85
CA THR A 42 -15.61 20.30 -0.91
C THR A 42 -16.57 19.74 0.15
N CYS A 43 -17.50 18.87 -0.24
CA CYS A 43 -18.39 18.21 0.71
C CYS A 43 -17.64 17.19 1.58
N ARG A 44 -16.65 16.47 1.03
CA ARG A 44 -15.76 15.60 1.80
C ARG A 44 -14.98 16.38 2.86
N LYS A 45 -14.31 17.47 2.46
CA LYS A 45 -13.54 18.36 3.35
C LYS A 45 -14.42 18.94 4.46
N ARG A 46 -15.64 19.36 4.12
CA ARG A 46 -16.62 19.90 5.08
C ARG A 46 -17.38 18.84 5.88
N LYS A 47 -17.18 17.54 5.61
CA LYS A 47 -17.90 16.42 6.23
C LYS A 47 -19.43 16.56 6.19
N ILE A 48 -19.95 17.11 5.09
CA ILE A 48 -21.40 17.30 4.88
C ILE A 48 -21.94 16.35 3.81
N ARG A 49 -23.26 16.09 3.87
CA ARG A 49 -23.93 15.26 2.87
C ARG A 49 -23.86 15.91 1.48
N CYS A 50 -23.23 15.20 0.54
CA CYS A 50 -23.26 15.56 -0.86
C CYS A 50 -24.51 14.97 -1.53
N ASN A 51 -25.16 15.77 -2.37
CA ASN A 51 -26.32 15.34 -3.16
C ASN A 51 -25.95 14.80 -4.54
N GLY A 52 -24.66 14.81 -4.92
CA GLY A 52 -24.18 14.12 -6.12
C GLY A 52 -24.56 14.74 -7.47
N ASN A 53 -25.33 15.83 -7.50
CA ASN A 53 -25.66 16.49 -8.77
C ASN A 53 -24.38 16.93 -9.51
N ARG A 54 -24.37 16.76 -10.84
CA ARG A 54 -23.33 17.21 -11.76
C ARG A 54 -23.89 18.35 -12.62
N PRO A 55 -23.10 19.39 -12.98
CA PRO A 55 -21.66 19.56 -12.70
C PRO A 55 -21.34 20.05 -11.28
N ARG A 56 -22.29 20.71 -10.58
CA ARG A 56 -22.11 21.18 -9.20
C ARG A 56 -23.16 20.61 -8.24
N CYS A 57 -22.72 20.28 -7.03
CA CYS A 57 -23.59 19.82 -5.96
C CYS A 57 -24.45 20.97 -5.39
N LYS A 58 -25.68 20.70 -4.90
CA LYS A 58 -26.59 21.71 -4.33
C LYS A 58 -25.98 22.43 -3.12
N CYS A 59 -25.22 21.70 -2.30
CA CYS A 59 -24.50 22.30 -1.16
C CYS A 59 -23.43 23.30 -1.64
N CYS A 60 -22.74 22.95 -2.72
CA CYS A 60 -21.67 23.74 -3.31
C CYS A 60 -22.20 24.97 -4.05
N ILE A 61 -23.34 24.84 -4.72
CA ILE A 61 -24.06 25.96 -5.37
C ILE A 61 -24.48 26.98 -4.31
N ARG A 62 -25.15 26.53 -3.24
CA ARG A 62 -25.60 27.42 -2.15
C ARG A 62 -24.44 28.10 -1.43
N ALA A 63 -23.33 27.40 -1.25
CA ALA A 63 -22.15 27.95 -0.59
C ALA A 63 -21.26 28.80 -1.52
N GLY A 64 -21.58 28.92 -2.81
CA GLY A 64 -20.74 29.65 -3.78
C GLY A 64 -19.36 29.04 -4.02
N SER A 65 -19.05 27.86 -3.45
CA SER A 65 -17.71 27.27 -3.47
C SER A 65 -17.47 26.38 -4.67
N GLU A 66 -16.22 26.25 -5.09
CA GLU A 66 -15.81 25.31 -6.12
C GLU A 66 -16.27 23.87 -5.80
N CYS A 67 -16.72 23.14 -6.82
CA CYS A 67 -17.24 21.79 -6.70
C CYS A 67 -16.48 20.86 -7.62
N ASN A 68 -15.39 20.29 -7.10
CA ASN A 68 -14.57 19.37 -7.85
C ASN A 68 -14.84 17.91 -7.47
N TYR A 69 -14.85 17.03 -8.47
CA TYR A 69 -14.94 15.58 -8.30
C TYR A 69 -13.67 14.97 -8.88
N VAL A 70 -12.77 14.48 -8.02
CA VAL A 70 -11.55 13.81 -8.49
C VAL A 70 -11.91 12.45 -9.08
N PRO A 71 -11.49 12.15 -10.32
CA PRO A 71 -11.60 10.82 -10.87
C PRO A 71 -10.63 9.89 -10.13
N VAL A 72 -11.18 8.92 -9.39
CA VAL A 72 -10.42 7.94 -8.59
C VAL A 72 -9.38 7.17 -9.43
N ASN A 73 -9.61 7.06 -10.75
CA ASN A 73 -8.78 6.28 -11.67
C ASN A 73 -7.42 6.91 -11.95
N LYS A 74 -7.33 8.25 -12.01
CA LYS A 74 -6.05 8.93 -12.31
C LYS A 74 -5.02 8.71 -11.21
N ASP A 75 -5.47 8.73 -9.96
CA ASP A 75 -4.58 8.49 -8.82
C ASP A 75 -4.05 7.05 -8.80
N HIS A 76 -4.84 6.09 -9.26
CA HIS A 76 -4.41 4.69 -9.34
C HIS A 76 -3.38 4.48 -10.46
N GLU A 77 -3.63 5.02 -11.65
CA GLU A 77 -2.70 4.94 -12.78
C GLU A 77 -1.36 5.61 -12.46
N LEU A 78 -1.39 6.78 -11.81
CA LEU A 78 -0.19 7.46 -11.36
C LEU A 78 0.58 6.64 -10.31
N ARG A 79 -0.11 5.99 -9.38
CA ARG A 79 0.52 5.11 -8.40
C ARG A 79 1.19 3.90 -9.06
N GLN A 80 0.50 3.21 -9.96
CA GLN A 80 1.06 2.07 -10.70
C GLN A 80 2.30 2.47 -11.50
N ARG A 81 2.25 3.60 -12.20
CA ARG A 81 3.39 4.10 -12.95
C ARG A 81 4.55 4.48 -12.05
N TYR A 82 4.26 5.09 -10.90
CA TYR A 82 5.28 5.42 -9.91
C TYR A 82 5.96 4.16 -9.36
N GLU A 83 5.19 3.14 -9.01
CA GLU A 83 5.71 1.84 -8.55
C GLU A 83 6.61 1.19 -9.59
N HIS A 84 6.17 1.14 -10.86
CA HIS A 84 6.96 0.62 -11.97
C HIS A 84 8.31 1.36 -12.12
N LEU A 85 8.29 2.69 -12.08
CA LEU A 85 9.51 3.50 -12.18
C LEU A 85 10.46 3.29 -10.99
N GLN A 86 9.93 3.05 -9.80
CA GLN A 86 10.77 2.73 -8.65
C GLN A 86 11.47 1.38 -8.81
N ILE A 87 10.75 0.36 -9.31
CA ILE A 87 11.33 -0.97 -9.59
C ILE A 87 12.44 -0.84 -10.62
N GLU A 88 12.16 -0.22 -11.76
CA GLU A 88 13.14 -0.02 -12.83
C GLU A 88 14.38 0.74 -12.32
N LYS A 89 14.18 1.81 -11.54
CA LYS A 89 15.28 2.52 -10.88
C LYS A 89 16.11 1.58 -9.99
N THR A 90 15.46 0.75 -9.18
CA THR A 90 16.17 -0.18 -8.29
C THR A 90 16.98 -1.20 -9.07
N ASP A 91 16.48 -1.66 -10.22
CA ASP A 91 17.21 -2.60 -11.09
C ASP A 91 18.47 -1.97 -11.67
N TYR A 92 18.38 -0.74 -12.20
CA TYR A 92 19.57 -0.02 -12.67
C TYR A 92 20.59 0.23 -11.54
N GLN A 93 20.11 0.54 -10.34
CA GLN A 93 20.99 0.72 -9.17
C GLN A 93 21.72 -0.58 -8.80
N LYS A 94 21.01 -1.72 -8.80
CA LYS A 94 21.61 -3.04 -8.58
C LYS A 94 22.64 -3.38 -9.66
N LEU A 95 22.33 -3.11 -10.93
CA LEU A 95 23.26 -3.36 -12.04
C LEU A 95 24.57 -2.57 -11.87
N ILE A 96 24.47 -1.28 -11.55
CA ILE A 96 25.66 -0.44 -11.29
C ILE A 96 26.45 -0.98 -10.10
N TYR A 97 25.77 -1.43 -9.05
CA TYR A 97 26.41 -2.05 -7.89
C TYR A 97 27.20 -3.30 -8.32
N LEU A 98 26.58 -4.23 -9.04
CA LEU A 98 27.22 -5.46 -9.52
C LEU A 98 28.45 -5.16 -10.38
N LEU A 99 28.35 -4.23 -11.33
CA LEU A 99 29.47 -3.83 -12.18
C LEU A 99 30.64 -3.21 -11.40
N ARG A 100 30.39 -2.63 -10.22
CA ARG A 100 31.42 -2.02 -9.36
C ARG A 100 32.01 -2.97 -8.33
N SER A 101 31.24 -3.93 -7.85
CA SER A 101 31.62 -4.79 -6.72
C SER A 101 32.19 -6.14 -7.15
N ARG A 102 31.79 -6.63 -8.33
CA ARG A 102 32.25 -7.91 -8.89
C ARG A 102 33.69 -7.82 -9.39
N ASP A 103 34.30 -8.98 -9.62
CA ASP A 103 35.60 -9.03 -10.25
C ASP A 103 35.53 -8.59 -11.74
N HIS A 104 36.68 -8.29 -12.33
CA HIS A 104 36.72 -7.80 -13.71
C HIS A 104 36.21 -8.83 -14.73
N LYS A 105 36.32 -10.14 -14.44
CA LYS A 105 35.89 -11.19 -15.36
C LYS A 105 34.37 -11.27 -15.39
N GLU A 106 33.73 -11.33 -14.23
CA GLU A 106 32.28 -11.32 -14.08
C GLU A 106 31.66 -10.03 -14.61
N ALA A 107 32.25 -8.87 -14.31
CA ALA A 107 31.75 -7.59 -14.82
C ALA A 107 31.75 -7.54 -16.36
N ASN A 108 32.76 -8.11 -17.03
CA ASN A 108 32.80 -8.19 -18.49
C ASN A 108 31.70 -9.11 -19.04
N VAL A 109 31.41 -10.23 -18.39
CA VAL A 109 30.29 -11.11 -18.78
C VAL A 109 28.96 -10.36 -18.69
N ILE A 110 28.73 -9.63 -17.60
CA ILE A 110 27.53 -8.79 -17.43
C ILE A 110 27.42 -7.74 -18.54
N LEU A 111 28.53 -7.10 -18.92
CA LEU A 111 28.57 -6.13 -20.02
C LEU A 111 28.30 -6.77 -21.39
N ASP A 112 28.84 -7.95 -21.63
CA ASP A 112 28.61 -8.68 -22.89
C ASP A 112 27.15 -9.13 -23.01
N MET A 113 26.51 -9.53 -21.90
CA MET A 113 25.06 -9.80 -21.87
C MET A 113 24.26 -8.55 -22.25
N LEU A 114 24.56 -7.39 -21.67
CA LEU A 114 23.88 -6.13 -22.02
C LEU A 114 24.06 -5.76 -23.49
N ARG A 115 25.26 -5.97 -24.05
CA ARG A 115 25.55 -5.73 -25.47
C ARG A 115 24.79 -6.65 -26.41
N GLN A 116 24.38 -7.83 -25.95
CA GLN A 116 23.53 -8.77 -26.69
C GLN A 116 22.05 -8.37 -26.70
N ASN A 117 21.72 -7.11 -26.34
CA ASN A 117 20.36 -6.56 -26.33
C ASN A 117 19.43 -7.28 -25.33
N THR A 118 19.99 -7.76 -24.21
CA THR A 118 19.22 -8.30 -23.09
C THR A 118 18.73 -7.17 -22.18
N SER A 119 17.55 -7.36 -21.57
CA SER A 119 17.00 -6.38 -20.64
C SER A 119 17.76 -6.40 -19.31
N VAL A 120 17.84 -5.26 -18.62
CA VAL A 120 18.53 -5.16 -17.32
C VAL A 120 17.95 -6.14 -16.30
N HIS A 121 16.63 -6.26 -16.23
CA HIS A 121 15.96 -7.20 -15.34
C HIS A 121 16.39 -8.66 -15.60
N GLU A 122 16.52 -9.04 -16.87
CA GLU A 122 16.93 -10.40 -17.25
C GLU A 122 18.40 -10.67 -16.92
N VAL A 123 19.27 -9.67 -17.10
CA VAL A 123 20.67 -9.75 -16.66
C VAL A 123 20.74 -9.95 -15.14
N LEU A 124 19.98 -9.18 -14.36
CA LEU A 124 19.95 -9.31 -12.90
C LEU A 124 19.50 -10.70 -12.46
N SER A 125 18.41 -11.21 -13.04
CA SER A 125 17.91 -12.56 -12.73
C SER A 125 18.94 -13.64 -13.03
N GLN A 126 19.63 -13.56 -14.17
CA GLN A 126 20.66 -14.53 -14.53
C GLN A 126 21.85 -14.50 -13.57
N VAL A 127 22.28 -13.31 -13.13
CA VAL A 127 23.34 -13.17 -12.12
C VAL A 127 22.89 -13.73 -10.76
N GLU A 128 21.68 -13.39 -10.31
CA GLU A 128 21.12 -13.91 -9.05
C GLU A 128 21.03 -15.45 -9.04
N HIS A 129 20.64 -16.06 -10.17
CA HIS A 129 20.64 -17.51 -10.31
C HIS A 129 22.04 -18.12 -10.35
N GLY A 130 22.99 -17.46 -11.01
CA GLY A 130 24.40 -17.88 -11.03
C GLY A 130 25.01 -17.92 -9.63
N ASP A 131 24.75 -16.88 -8.84
CA ASP A 131 25.22 -16.79 -7.45
C ASP A 131 24.68 -17.91 -6.58
N MET A 132 23.37 -18.17 -6.69
CA MET A 132 22.72 -19.24 -5.92
C MET A 132 23.30 -20.62 -6.23
N LEU A 133 23.63 -20.90 -7.50
CA LEU A 133 24.26 -22.16 -7.90
C LEU A 133 25.69 -22.28 -7.38
N CYS A 134 26.46 -21.19 -7.35
CA CYS A 134 27.78 -21.15 -6.74
C CYS A 134 27.73 -21.39 -5.23
N GLU A 135 26.79 -20.74 -4.52
CA GLU A 135 26.61 -20.94 -3.07
C GLU A 135 26.27 -22.40 -2.73
N LEU A 136 25.37 -23.04 -3.47
CA LEU A 136 25.01 -24.45 -3.26
C LEU A 136 26.17 -25.42 -3.53
N SER A 137 27.06 -25.07 -4.46
CA SER A 137 28.24 -25.87 -4.79
C SER A 137 29.25 -25.87 -3.63
N LEU A 138 29.43 -24.74 -2.95
CA LEU A 138 30.32 -24.62 -1.79
C LEU A 138 29.80 -25.38 -0.56
N VAL A 139 28.48 -25.39 -0.35
CA VAL A 139 27.83 -26.16 0.74
C VAL A 139 28.00 -27.68 0.56
N SER A 140 28.16 -28.14 -0.69
CA SER A 140 28.39 -29.55 -1.00
C SER A 140 29.83 -30.01 -0.71
N GLU A 141 30.81 -29.10 -0.72
CA GLU A 141 32.20 -29.41 -0.41
C GLU A 141 32.49 -29.44 1.10
N GLU A 142 31.77 -28.66 1.90
CA GLU A 142 31.91 -28.65 3.36
C GLU A 142 31.41 -29.95 4.03
N SER A 143 30.51 -30.69 3.38
CA SER A 143 30.06 -32.01 3.86
C SER A 143 31.04 -33.16 3.57
N ASN A 144 32.14 -32.90 2.84
CA ASN A 144 33.17 -33.89 2.54
C ASN A 144 34.51 -33.67 3.26
N ILE A 145 34.61 -32.72 4.20
CA ILE A 145 35.77 -32.58 5.10
C ILE A 145 35.49 -33.25 6.46
N VAL A 146 35.05 -34.50 6.44
CA VAL A 146 35.22 -35.41 7.58
C VAL A 146 35.72 -36.74 7.04
N THR A 147 37.03 -36.82 6.80
CA THR A 147 37.91 -38.01 6.93
C THR A 147 39.25 -37.76 6.22
N ALA A 148 40.00 -36.76 6.68
CA ALA A 148 41.45 -36.76 6.49
C ALA A 148 42.07 -36.64 7.87
N ASN A 149 42.33 -37.79 8.47
CA ASN A 149 42.92 -37.94 9.78
C ASN A 149 44.26 -37.20 9.86
N PHE A 150 44.27 -36.16 10.67
CA PHE A 150 45.47 -35.70 11.35
C PHE A 150 45.95 -36.81 12.28
N THR A 151 47.05 -37.46 11.92
CA THR A 151 48.01 -37.99 12.89
C THR A 151 49.30 -37.21 12.73
N SER A 152 49.45 -36.15 13.52
CA SER A 152 50.78 -35.60 13.84
C SER A 152 51.44 -36.49 14.90
N PRO A 153 52.78 -36.46 14.98
CA PRO A 153 53.33 -35.86 16.18
C PRO A 153 54.43 -34.84 15.92
N ILE A 154 54.53 -33.96 16.89
CA ILE A 154 55.37 -32.77 17.05
C ILE A 154 56.86 -33.16 17.18
N SER A 155 57.78 -32.38 16.62
CA SER A 155 59.03 -32.02 17.31
C SER A 155 59.64 -30.71 16.77
N PHE A 156 60.10 -29.93 17.76
CA PHE A 156 60.58 -28.56 17.71
C PHE A 156 61.95 -28.40 17.03
N GLY A 157 62.21 -27.20 16.51
CA GLY A 157 63.57 -26.65 16.49
C GLY A 157 63.89 -25.74 15.30
N SER A 158 63.62 -24.44 15.43
CA SER A 158 64.43 -23.41 14.76
C SER A 158 65.67 -23.11 15.62
N PRO A 159 66.76 -22.54 15.07
CA PRO A 159 66.76 -21.08 14.92
C PRO A 159 67.43 -20.52 13.66
N ILE A 160 67.01 -19.29 13.42
CA ILE A 160 67.47 -18.22 12.54
C ILE A 160 68.99 -17.96 12.63
N LEU A 161 69.64 -17.58 11.52
CA LEU A 161 70.49 -16.38 11.50
C LEU A 161 70.67 -15.78 10.10
N SER A 162 70.42 -14.47 10.07
CA SER A 162 70.49 -13.48 9.01
C SER A 162 71.91 -13.17 8.53
N GLY A 163 72.02 -12.63 7.32
CA GLY A 163 73.28 -12.27 6.67
C GLY A 163 73.97 -10.98 7.15
N THR A 164 75.17 -10.77 6.60
CA THR A 164 75.94 -9.54 6.28
C THR A 164 77.04 -10.06 5.30
N GLY A 165 77.52 -9.43 4.23
CA GLY A 165 77.85 -8.02 4.00
C GLY A 165 79.38 -7.85 4.02
N SER A 166 80.08 -8.13 2.90
CA SER A 166 81.32 -7.49 2.38
C SER A 166 81.76 -8.17 1.09
#